data_AF-A0A533YU37-F1
#
_entry.id   AF-A0A533YU37-F1
#
_cell.length_a   1.000
_cell.length_b   1.000
_cell.length_c   1.000
_cell.angle_alpha   90.00
_cell.angle_beta   90.00
_cell.angle_gamma   90.00
#
_symmetry.space_group_name_H-M   'P 1'
#
loop_
_entity.id
_entity.type
_entity.pdbx_description
1 polymer ?
#
loop_
_entity_poly.entity_id
_entity_poly.type
_entity_poly.pdbx_seq_one_letter_code
_entity_poly.pdbx_strand_id
1 'polypeptide(L)'
;MRFVNNKIQRIDVDKTATSLYYLFDGGKPNGLNKASGDHVTIVFANGRIDKLKVIAGPEGEYYPEKMIRRRESEYNLPGFNWRENRPAKRMTIPN
;
A
#
# COMPACT_ATOMS: atom_id res chain seq x y z
N MET A 1 -10.50 8.20 1.35
CA MET A 1 -10.59 6.72 1.21
C MET A 1 -12.04 6.30 1.17
N ARG A 2 -12.40 5.29 0.36
CA ARG A 2 -13.77 4.79 0.18
C ARG A 2 -13.87 3.31 0.58
N PHE A 3 -14.88 3.00 1.38
CA PHE A 3 -15.22 1.64 1.82
C PHE A 3 -16.64 1.27 1.38
N VAL A 4 -16.85 -0.01 1.06
CA VAL A 4 -18.17 -0.60 0.78
C VAL A 4 -18.22 -1.97 1.46
N ASN A 5 -19.28 -2.25 2.22
CA ASN A 5 -19.44 -3.52 2.96
C ASN A 5 -18.21 -3.86 3.82
N ASN A 6 -17.69 -2.88 4.57
CA ASN A 6 -16.48 -2.98 5.38
C ASN A 6 -15.20 -3.39 4.62
N LYS A 7 -15.20 -3.30 3.29
CA LYS A 7 -14.02 -3.57 2.44
C LYS A 7 -13.58 -2.27 1.78
N ILE A 8 -12.27 -2.04 1.77
CA ILE A 8 -11.69 -0.91 1.05
C ILE A 8 -11.92 -1.10 -0.45
N GLN A 9 -12.31 -0.02 -1.13
CA GLN A 9 -12.57 -0.01 -2.56
C GLN A 9 -11.65 0.95 -3.29
N ARG A 10 -11.34 2.10 -2.67
CA ARG A 10 -10.54 3.14 -3.31
C ARG A 10 -9.79 4.01 -2.31
N ILE A 11 -8.58 4.38 -2.65
CA ILE A 11 -7.80 5.42 -1.99
C ILE A 11 -7.48 6.47 -3.07
N ASP A 12 -7.75 7.72 -2.75
CA ASP A 12 -7.31 8.88 -3.53
C ASP A 12 -6.49 9.74 -2.61
N VAL A 13 -5.31 10.13 -3.07
CA VAL A 13 -4.40 11.04 -2.39
C VAL A 13 -4.08 12.16 -3.36
N ASP A 14 -4.35 13.39 -2.92
CA ASP A 14 -4.09 14.61 -3.68
C ASP A 14 -2.94 15.38 -3.04
N LYS A 15 -2.10 15.99 -3.90
CA LYS A 15 -0.86 16.72 -3.58
C LYS A 15 0.27 15.81 -3.06
N THR A 16 1.36 15.74 -3.81
CA THR A 16 2.64 15.10 -3.45
C THR A 16 2.48 13.80 -2.66
N ALA A 17 1.87 12.82 -3.31
CA ALA A 17 1.66 11.50 -2.75
C ALA A 17 2.86 10.60 -3.07
N THR A 18 3.33 9.86 -2.07
CA THR A 18 4.30 8.76 -2.28
C THR A 18 3.64 7.44 -1.90
N SER A 19 3.76 6.47 -2.80
CA SER A 19 3.28 5.10 -2.65
C SER A 19 4.47 4.13 -2.61
N LEU A 20 4.32 3.07 -1.82
CA LEU A 20 5.29 1.99 -1.69
C LEU A 20 4.51 0.66 -1.63
N TYR A 21 4.79 -0.27 -2.53
CA TYR A 21 4.08 -1.56 -2.58
C TYR A 21 4.97 -2.70 -3.05
N TYR A 22 4.79 -3.86 -2.43
CA TYR A 22 5.51 -5.08 -2.75
C TYR A 22 4.80 -5.82 -3.89
N LEU A 23 5.59 -6.31 -4.84
CA LEU A 23 5.14 -7.05 -6.01
C LEU A 23 5.25 -8.55 -5.74
N PHE A 24 4.33 -9.31 -6.34
CA PHE A 24 4.36 -10.78 -6.28
C PHE A 24 4.09 -11.35 -7.67
N ASP A 25 4.86 -12.35 -8.06
CA ASP A 25 4.68 -13.12 -9.30
C ASP A 25 4.51 -14.60 -8.96
N GLY A 26 3.38 -15.20 -9.36
CA GLY A 26 3.05 -16.58 -9.00
C GLY A 26 3.06 -16.85 -7.49
N GLY A 27 2.76 -15.82 -6.66
CA GLY A 27 2.82 -15.90 -5.20
C GLY A 27 4.23 -15.78 -4.61
N LYS A 28 5.26 -15.60 -5.44
CA LYS A 28 6.64 -15.34 -5.00
C LYS A 28 6.90 -13.84 -4.93
N PRO A 29 7.56 -13.33 -3.88
CA PRO A 29 8.00 -11.93 -3.82
C PRO A 29 8.82 -11.56 -5.06
N ASN A 30 8.49 -10.42 -5.65
CA ASN A 30 9.10 -9.91 -6.87
C ASN A 30 9.48 -8.44 -6.72
N GLY A 31 10.07 -8.07 -5.58
CA GLY A 31 10.58 -6.73 -5.37
C GLY A 31 9.53 -5.73 -4.90
N LEU A 32 9.90 -4.46 -5.03
CA LEU A 32 9.21 -3.33 -4.45
C LEU A 32 9.16 -2.19 -5.44
N ASN A 33 7.98 -1.60 -5.62
CA ASN A 33 7.81 -0.36 -6.36
C ASN A 33 7.56 0.79 -5.39
N LYS A 34 8.35 1.84 -5.53
CA LYS A 34 8.12 3.14 -4.91
C LYS A 34 7.73 4.12 -6.00
N ALA A 35 6.63 4.84 -5.84
CA ALA A 35 6.21 5.83 -6.83
C ALA A 35 5.66 7.09 -6.17
N SER A 36 6.08 8.26 -6.65
CA SER A 36 5.62 9.58 -6.23
C SER A 36 4.94 10.33 -7.37
N GLY A 37 4.00 11.20 -7.04
CA GLY A 37 3.35 12.10 -7.99
C GLY A 37 2.31 12.98 -7.30
N ASP A 38 1.67 13.87 -8.05
CA ASP A 38 0.72 14.82 -7.46
C ASP A 38 -0.60 14.16 -7.08
N HIS A 39 -1.02 13.15 -7.83
CA HIS A 39 -2.24 12.41 -7.55
C HIS A 39 -1.99 10.91 -7.64
N VAL A 40 -2.32 10.19 -6.57
CA VAL A 40 -2.27 8.73 -6.52
C VAL A 40 -3.67 8.18 -6.26
N THR A 41 -4.13 7.32 -7.17
CA THR A 41 -5.35 6.55 -7.02
C THR A 41 -5.01 5.06 -6.90
N ILE A 42 -5.51 4.41 -5.85
CA ILE A 42 -5.46 2.96 -5.66
C ILE A 42 -6.89 2.43 -5.67
N VAL A 43 -7.19 1.47 -6.53
CA VAL A 43 -8.47 0.75 -6.60
C VAL A 43 -8.26 -0.68 -6.16
N PHE A 44 -9.21 -1.18 -5.38
CA PHE A 44 -9.18 -2.53 -4.83
C PHE A 44 -10.32 -3.37 -5.40
N ALA A 45 -10.02 -4.61 -5.77
CA ALA A 45 -11.00 -5.63 -6.12
C ALA A 45 -10.74 -6.88 -5.26
N ASN A 46 -11.78 -7.42 -4.64
CA ASN A 46 -11.69 -8.61 -3.79
C ASN A 46 -10.61 -8.52 -2.68
N GLY A 47 -10.39 -7.31 -2.14
CA GLY A 47 -9.38 -7.07 -1.10
C GLY A 47 -7.94 -7.01 -1.60
N ARG A 48 -7.70 -7.08 -2.91
CA ARG A 48 -6.39 -6.92 -3.55
C ARG A 48 -6.34 -5.63 -4.36
N ILE A 49 -5.15 -5.10 -4.58
CA ILE A 49 -4.97 -3.98 -5.49
C ILE A 49 -5.31 -4.46 -6.90
N ASP A 50 -6.25 -3.76 -7.54
CA ASP A 50 -6.67 -3.98 -8.92
C ASP A 50 -6.00 -2.96 -9.86
N LYS A 51 -5.92 -1.71 -9.40
CA LYS A 51 -5.31 -0.61 -10.18
C LYS A 51 -4.56 0.35 -9.29
N LEU A 52 -3.37 0.73 -9.73
CA LEU A 52 -2.61 1.86 -9.21
C LEU A 52 -2.39 2.86 -10.33
N LYS A 53 -2.75 4.13 -10.11
CA LYS A 53 -2.51 5.22 -11.07
C LYS A 53 -1.83 6.37 -10.35
N VAL A 54 -0.71 6.82 -10.92
CA VAL A 54 0.03 8.01 -10.50
C VAL A 54 -0.08 9.04 -11.63
N ILE A 55 -0.49 10.27 -11.32
CA ILE A 55 -0.74 11.33 -12.30
C ILE A 55 0.05 12.57 -11.91
N ALA A 56 0.65 13.20 -12.91
CA ALA A 56 1.49 14.40 -12.85
C ALA A 56 2.79 14.19 -12.03
N GLY A 57 3.92 14.41 -12.71
CA GLY A 57 5.27 14.16 -12.18
C GLY A 57 5.50 12.73 -11.66
N PRO A 58 5.07 11.65 -12.36
CA PRO A 58 5.27 10.30 -11.86
C PRO A 58 6.77 9.97 -11.84
N GLU A 59 7.35 9.85 -10.65
CA GLU A 59 8.67 9.28 -10.44
C GLU A 59 8.49 7.89 -9.84
N GLY A 60 9.17 6.90 -10.41
CA GLY A 60 9.03 5.51 -10.01
C GLY A 60 10.39 4.83 -9.89
N GLU A 61 10.61 4.14 -8.79
CA GLU A 61 11.79 3.33 -8.53
C GLU A 61 11.37 1.88 -8.28
N TYR A 62 11.99 0.96 -9.00
CA TYR A 62 11.82 -0.47 -8.79
C TYR A 62 13.07 -1.04 -8.11
N TYR A 63 12.85 -1.77 -7.02
CA TYR A 63 13.88 -2.48 -6.28
C TYR A 63 13.66 -3.99 -6.42
N PRO A 64 14.57 -4.72 -7.09
CA PRO A 64 14.48 -6.17 -7.19
C PRO A 64 14.48 -6.86 -5.83
N GLU A 65 13.78 -7.99 -5.73
CA GLU A 65 13.63 -8.77 -4.48
C GLU A 65 14.98 -9.03 -3.78
N LYS A 66 16.03 -9.32 -4.55
CA LYS A 66 17.37 -9.61 -4.02
C LYS A 66 17.99 -8.46 -3.22
N MET A 67 17.58 -7.22 -3.49
CA MET A 67 18.09 -6.03 -2.78
C MET A 67 17.34 -5.77 -1.47
N ILE A 68 16.03 -6.09 -1.44
CA ILE A 68 15.14 -5.72 -0.33
C ILE A 68 14.97 -6.84 0.70
N ARG A 69 15.17 -8.10 0.31
CA ARG A 69 14.91 -9.26 1.16
C ARG A 69 15.71 -9.18 2.46
N ARG A 70 15.02 -9.27 3.60
CA ARG A 70 15.56 -9.10 4.98
C ARG A 70 15.95 -7.67 5.35
N ARG A 71 15.64 -6.69 4.50
CA ARG A 71 15.95 -5.26 4.66
C ARG A 71 14.73 -4.39 4.34
N GLU A 72 13.54 -4.99 4.37
CA GLU A 72 12.26 -4.39 3.96
C GLU A 72 11.99 -3.08 4.72
N SER A 73 12.35 -3.05 6.02
CA SER A 73 12.15 -1.89 6.88
C SER A 73 12.95 -0.66 6.46
N GLU A 74 14.07 -0.84 5.74
CA GLU A 74 14.92 0.27 5.26
C GLU A 74 14.23 1.08 4.15
N TYR A 75 13.24 0.48 3.48
CA TYR A 75 12.48 1.10 2.41
C TYR A 75 11.18 1.76 2.87
N ASN A 76 10.86 1.65 4.16
CA ASN A 76 9.65 2.23 4.73
C ASN A 76 9.59 3.74 4.48
N LEU A 77 8.39 4.23 4.18
CA LEU A 77 8.18 5.67 4.02
C LEU A 77 8.40 6.41 5.34
N PRO A 78 8.88 7.67 5.31
CA PRO A 78 9.02 8.48 6.51
C PRO A 78 7.73 8.53 7.33
N GLY A 79 7.86 8.35 8.64
CA GLY A 79 6.71 8.32 9.57
C GLY A 79 5.94 7.00 9.59
N PHE A 80 6.27 6.04 8.72
CA PHE A 80 5.72 4.69 8.84
C PHE A 80 6.25 4.02 10.11
N ASN A 81 5.32 3.53 10.93
CA ASN A 81 5.65 2.80 12.14
C ASN A 81 4.76 1.55 12.21
N TRP A 82 5.37 0.38 12.06
CA TRP A 82 4.67 -0.90 12.16
C TRP A 82 4.30 -1.16 13.61
N ARG A 83 2.99 -1.13 13.92
CA ARG A 83 2.47 -1.40 15.26
C ARG A 83 2.03 -2.86 15.35
N GLU A 84 2.70 -3.63 16.21
CA GLU A 84 2.29 -5.00 16.56
C GLU A 84 1.08 -5.00 17.51
N ASN A 85 1.06 -4.08 18.47
CA ASN A 85 -0.04 -3.94 19.42
C ASN A 85 -1.20 -3.11 18.84
N ARG A 86 -1.96 -3.70 17.91
CA ARG A 86 -3.13 -3.04 17.29
C ARG A 86 -4.38 -3.23 18.17
N PRO A 87 -5.22 -2.20 18.34
CA PRO A 87 -6.47 -2.33 19.06
C PRO A 87 -7.35 -3.42 18.43
N ALA A 88 -7.82 -4.38 19.23
CA ALA A 88 -8.84 -5.32 18.81
C ALA A 88 -10.21 -4.65 18.90
N LYS A 89 -11.07 -4.86 17.88
CA LYS A 89 -12.47 -4.43 17.97
C LYS A 89 -13.14 -5.23 19.08
N ARG A 90 -13.60 -4.56 20.15
CA ARG A 90 -14.35 -5.21 21.22
C ARG A 90 -15.63 -5.80 20.63
N MET A 91 -15.80 -7.12 20.67
CA MET A 91 -17.08 -7.77 20.35
C MET A 91 -18.10 -7.36 21.41
N THR A 92 -19.05 -6.50 21.05
CA THR A 92 -20.25 -6.29 21.86
C THR A 92 -21.17 -7.49 21.64
N ILE A 93 -21.38 -8.29 22.67
CA ILE A 93 -22.42 -9.33 22.69
C ILE A 93 -23.76 -8.57 22.77
N PRO A 94 -24.69 -8.75 21.82
CA PRO A 94 -26.02 -8.14 21.94
C PRO A 94 -26.78 -8.79 23.10
N ASN A 95 -27.46 -7.94 23.89
CA ASN A 95 -28.44 -8.37 24.90
C ASN A 95 -29.71 -8.90 24.25
#